data_AF-A0A1B6M6C5-F1
#
_entry.id   AF-A0A1B6M6C5-F1
#
_cell.length_a   1.000
_cell.length_b   1.000
_cell.length_c   1.000
_cell.angle_alpha   90.00
_cell.angle_beta   90.00
_cell.angle_gamma   90.00
#
_symmetry.space_group_name_H-M   'P 1'
#
loop_
_entity.id
_entity.type
_entity.pdbx_description
1 polymer ?
#
loop_
_entity_poly.entity_id
_entity_poly.type
_entity_poly.pdbx_seq_one_letter_code
_entity_poly.pdbx_strand_id
1 'polypeptide(L)'
;PFYLTGAIGLLWVLTWYLFTTSKPDQSVYITDTELQYILDNREGMRDQRPMTHVPWRAVFTSRPVWGLLLLNWIVSWVHYTMMNHFKYYTANVLRITDDLSQSGAIFAEGLVMPLSTVSWGFVSDYLINHKYMSRTVNRKVIGFTSSMLLIPCLLSIPLAGCNGPLVFSVNVVLCYCRGIFFSTMMSNPQDLSPRHAGLLMAVLFSTASVPGLLSRELVHQIVDESTDISKWWILFLLLAVMLVV
;
A
#
# COMPACT_ATOMS: atom_id res chain seq x y z
N PRO A 1 13.92 -21.35 -14.38
CA PRO A 1 13.27 -20.10 -13.91
C PRO A 1 14.26 -19.09 -13.29
N PHE A 2 15.16 -19.52 -12.40
CA PHE A 2 16.12 -18.63 -11.71
C PHE A 2 17.15 -17.99 -12.65
N TYR A 3 17.71 -18.73 -13.62
CA TYR A 3 18.64 -18.16 -14.60
C TYR A 3 17.99 -17.10 -15.50
N LEU A 4 16.74 -17.33 -15.92
CA LEU A 4 16.00 -16.38 -16.76
C LEU A 4 15.69 -15.09 -15.98
N THR A 5 15.16 -15.21 -14.76
CA THR A 5 14.86 -14.05 -13.90
C THR A 5 16.13 -13.29 -13.50
N GLY A 6 17.23 -14.01 -13.24
CA GLY A 6 18.56 -13.41 -13.01
C GLY A 6 19.09 -12.66 -14.23
N ALA A 7 18.99 -13.25 -15.44
CA ALA A 7 19.42 -12.59 -16.67
C ALA A 7 18.61 -11.31 -16.97
N ILE A 8 17.29 -11.36 -16.77
CA ILE A 8 16.42 -10.17 -16.88
C ILE A 8 16.83 -9.09 -15.86
N GLY A 9 17.12 -9.48 -14.62
CA GLY A 9 17.60 -8.55 -13.58
C GLY A 9 18.93 -7.90 -13.94
N LEU A 10 19.89 -8.66 -14.47
CA LEU A 10 21.17 -8.13 -14.94
C LEU A 10 20.99 -7.16 -16.11
N LEU A 11 20.14 -7.51 -17.07
CA LEU A 11 19.80 -6.62 -18.18
C LEU A 11 19.19 -5.31 -17.67
N TRP A 12 18.28 -5.38 -16.70
CA TRP A 12 17.68 -4.20 -16.07
C TRP A 12 18.72 -3.32 -15.37
N VAL A 13 19.65 -3.91 -14.61
CA VAL A 13 20.74 -3.16 -13.94
C VAL A 13 21.63 -2.46 -14.96
N LEU A 14 21.98 -3.13 -16.07
CA LEU A 14 22.76 -2.52 -17.14
C LEU A 14 22.01 -1.35 -17.78
N THR A 15 20.73 -1.52 -18.10
CA THR A 15 19.89 -0.42 -18.60
C THR A 15 19.83 0.73 -17.59
N TRP A 16 19.57 0.44 -16.31
CA TRP A 16 19.51 1.47 -15.27
C TRP A 16 20.82 2.26 -15.15
N TYR A 17 21.96 1.58 -15.16
CA TYR A 17 23.27 2.21 -15.09
C TYR A 17 23.55 3.15 -16.28
N LEU A 18 23.08 2.79 -17.48
CA LEU A 18 23.29 3.59 -18.69
C LEU A 18 22.36 4.81 -18.79
N PHE A 19 21.12 4.71 -18.30
CA PHE A 19 20.09 5.72 -18.55
C PHE A 19 19.72 6.60 -17.35
N THR A 20 20.18 6.29 -16.13
CA THR A 20 19.80 7.04 -14.93
C THR A 20 20.93 7.91 -14.39
N THR A 21 20.55 9.09 -13.88
CA THR A 21 21.45 10.04 -13.24
C THR A 21 20.86 10.48 -11.90
N SER A 22 21.73 10.84 -10.94
CA SER A 22 21.29 11.17 -9.57
C SER A 22 20.66 12.56 -9.46
N LYS A 23 20.97 13.46 -10.39
CA LYS A 23 20.44 14.82 -10.43
C LYS A 23 20.05 15.19 -11.86
N PRO A 24 18.99 15.99 -12.05
CA PRO A 24 18.51 16.35 -13.38
C PRO A 24 19.53 17.18 -14.17
N ASP A 25 20.33 18.02 -13.50
CA ASP A 25 21.40 18.82 -14.12
C ASP A 25 22.57 17.97 -14.66
N GLN A 26 22.65 16.70 -14.27
CA GLN A 26 23.64 15.74 -14.75
C GLN A 26 23.11 14.84 -15.87
N SER A 27 21.81 14.94 -16.18
CA SER A 27 21.20 14.13 -17.23
C SER A 27 21.59 14.66 -18.60
N VAL A 28 22.11 13.79 -19.47
CA VAL A 28 22.43 14.13 -20.86
C VAL A 28 21.16 14.23 -21.71
N TYR A 29 20.06 13.62 -21.27
CA TYR A 29 18.81 13.51 -22.03
C TYR A 29 17.78 14.60 -21.71
N ILE A 30 18.05 15.45 -20.72
CA ILE A 30 17.10 16.50 -20.30
C ILE A 30 17.20 17.72 -21.20
N THR A 31 16.06 18.36 -21.47
CA THR A 31 16.02 19.64 -22.19
C THR A 31 16.19 20.81 -21.24
N ASP A 32 16.76 21.93 -21.70
CA ASP A 32 16.95 23.13 -20.85
C ASP A 32 15.62 23.68 -20.31
N THR A 33 14.56 23.59 -21.11
CA THR A 33 13.20 24.00 -20.72
C THR A 33 12.64 23.13 -19.60
N GLU A 34 12.80 21.80 -19.70
CA GLU A 34 12.39 20.86 -18.66
C GLU A 34 13.23 21.04 -17.38
N LEU A 35 14.54 21.24 -17.51
CA LEU A 35 15.42 21.48 -16.38
C LEU A 35 14.99 22.72 -15.59
N GLN A 36 14.75 23.84 -16.28
CA GLN A 36 14.25 25.06 -15.64
C GLN A 36 12.89 24.83 -14.96
N TYR A 37 11.96 24.16 -15.64
CA TYR A 37 10.66 23.83 -15.07
C TYR A 37 10.77 23.02 -13.76
N ILE A 38 11.64 22.01 -13.71
CA ILE A 38 11.86 21.20 -12.51
C ILE A 38 12.49 22.04 -11.39
N LEU A 39 13.49 22.87 -11.71
CA LEU A 39 14.19 23.68 -10.72
C LEU A 39 13.26 24.73 -10.09
N ASP A 40 12.39 25.34 -10.88
CA ASP A 40 11.43 26.35 -10.41
C ASP A 40 10.34 25.76 -9.52
N ASN A 41 9.91 24.52 -9.81
CA ASN A 41 8.83 23.81 -9.11
C ASN A 41 9.30 22.85 -8.00
N ARG A 42 10.58 22.86 -7.62
CA ARG A 42 11.12 22.04 -6.51
C ARG A 42 10.69 22.60 -5.13
N GLU A 43 9.48 22.27 -4.71
CA GLU A 43 8.99 22.58 -3.37
C GLU A 43 9.81 21.84 -2.29
N GLY A 44 10.20 22.54 -1.21
CA GLY A 44 10.90 21.95 -0.06
C GLY A 44 12.35 21.49 -0.27
N MET A 45 12.91 21.62 -1.48
CA MET A 45 14.30 21.26 -1.82
C MET A 45 15.16 22.46 -2.27
N ARG A 46 14.69 23.70 -2.06
CA ARG A 46 15.46 24.92 -2.38
C ARG A 46 16.72 25.10 -1.53
N ASP A 47 16.75 24.51 -0.33
CA ASP A 47 17.89 24.59 0.56
C ASP A 47 18.97 23.59 0.13
N GLN A 48 20.00 24.07 -0.57
CA GLN A 48 21.11 23.27 -1.12
C GLN A 48 22.09 22.74 -0.05
N ARG A 49 21.86 23.05 1.23
CA ARG A 49 22.74 22.60 2.31
C ARG A 49 22.80 21.07 2.31
N PRO A 50 23.98 20.45 2.49
CA PRO A 50 24.06 19.01 2.64
C PRO A 50 23.22 18.55 3.84
N MET A 51 22.55 17.39 3.74
CA MET A 51 21.93 16.72 4.88
C MET A 51 23.02 16.22 5.81
N THR A 52 23.40 17.06 6.78
CA THR A 52 24.45 16.73 7.75
C THR A 52 23.94 15.94 8.94
N HIS A 53 22.65 16.06 9.29
CA HIS A 53 22.08 15.35 10.44
C HIS A 53 20.58 15.05 10.26
N VAL A 54 20.18 13.82 10.57
CA VAL A 54 18.76 13.41 10.58
C VAL A 54 18.10 13.85 11.88
N PRO A 55 17.02 14.65 11.86
CA PRO A 55 16.37 15.15 13.07
C PRO A 55 15.45 14.09 13.68
N TRP A 56 16.00 12.99 14.18
CA TRP A 56 15.26 11.85 14.74
C TRP A 56 14.24 12.24 15.80
N ARG A 57 14.61 13.14 16.72
CA ARG A 57 13.68 13.66 17.73
C ARG A 57 12.47 14.31 17.10
N ALA A 58 12.66 15.18 16.10
CA ALA A 58 11.55 15.86 15.43
C ALA A 58 10.64 14.88 14.70
N VAL A 59 11.23 13.88 14.01
CA VAL A 59 10.47 12.82 13.31
C VAL A 59 9.59 12.05 14.29
N PHE A 60 10.16 11.55 15.39
CA PHE A 60 9.43 10.77 16.39
C PHE A 60 8.58 11.59 17.37
N THR A 61 8.66 12.93 17.36
CA THR A 61 7.72 13.78 18.11
C THR A 61 6.57 14.32 17.26
N SER A 62 6.62 14.11 15.94
CA SER A 62 5.66 14.69 15.00
C SER A 62 4.33 13.91 15.00
N ARG A 63 3.22 14.59 15.32
CA ARG A 63 1.88 13.99 15.32
C ARG A 63 1.47 13.42 13.94
N PRO A 64 1.71 14.12 12.80
CA PRO A 64 1.45 13.57 11.48
C PRO A 64 2.22 12.28 11.17
N VAL A 65 3.46 12.17 11.64
CA VAL A 65 4.27 10.95 11.43
C VAL A 65 3.65 9.78 12.18
N TRP A 66 3.31 9.95 13.46
CA TRP A 66 2.65 8.89 14.24
C TRP A 66 1.30 8.46 13.67
N GLY A 67 0.48 9.42 13.23
CA GLY A 67 -0.79 9.10 12.58
C GLY A 67 -0.59 8.25 11.33
N LEU A 68 0.41 8.59 10.50
CA LEU A 68 0.73 7.83 9.30
C LEU A 68 1.30 6.44 9.62
N LEU A 69 2.15 6.32 10.65
CA LEU A 69 2.72 5.05 11.10
C LEU A 69 1.62 4.10 11.60
N LEU A 70 0.72 4.59 12.46
CA LEU A 70 -0.39 3.80 13.00
C LEU A 70 -1.36 3.36 11.89
N LEU A 71 -1.71 4.29 11.00
CA LEU A 71 -2.61 3.98 9.88
C LEU A 71 -2.00 2.92 8.94
N ASN A 72 -0.72 3.08 8.57
CA ASN A 72 -0.01 2.09 7.76
C ASN A 72 0.11 0.75 8.46
N TRP A 73 0.40 0.76 9.77
CA TRP A 73 0.45 -0.45 10.59
C TRP A 73 -0.86 -1.24 10.57
N ILE A 74 -1.98 -0.56 10.82
CA ILE A 74 -3.33 -1.16 10.82
C ILE A 74 -3.67 -1.74 9.45
N VAL A 75 -3.50 -0.96 8.37
CA VAL A 75 -3.82 -1.44 7.03
C VAL A 75 -2.89 -2.57 6.60
N SER A 76 -1.65 -2.58 7.06
CA SER A 76 -0.70 -3.68 6.83
C SER A 76 -1.17 -4.98 7.48
N TRP A 77 -1.76 -4.96 8.69
CA TRP A 77 -2.36 -6.16 9.28
C TRP A 77 -3.43 -6.76 8.39
N VAL A 78 -4.34 -5.93 7.85
CA VAL A 78 -5.39 -6.38 6.93
C VAL A 78 -4.77 -6.91 5.63
N HIS A 79 -3.80 -6.19 5.07
CA HIS A 79 -3.12 -6.57 3.84
C HIS A 79 -2.46 -7.95 3.95
N TYR A 80 -1.55 -8.12 4.92
CA TYR A 80 -0.78 -9.35 5.06
C TYR A 80 -1.63 -10.52 5.55
N THR A 81 -2.62 -10.29 6.41
CA THR A 81 -3.52 -11.37 6.85
C THR A 81 -4.31 -11.93 5.68
N MET A 82 -4.89 -11.06 4.85
CA MET A 82 -5.60 -11.49 3.64
C MET A 82 -4.64 -12.12 2.63
N MET A 83 -3.51 -11.49 2.33
CA MET A 83 -2.55 -12.04 1.36
C MET A 83 -2.06 -13.44 1.75
N ASN A 84 -1.76 -13.67 3.03
CA ASN A 84 -1.22 -14.94 3.51
C ASN A 84 -2.29 -16.03 3.68
N HIS A 85 -3.51 -15.66 4.13
CA HIS A 85 -4.49 -16.65 4.59
C HIS A 85 -5.77 -16.70 3.76
N PHE A 86 -5.96 -15.82 2.77
CA PHE A 86 -7.17 -15.82 1.95
C PHE A 86 -7.37 -17.16 1.24
N LYS A 87 -6.33 -17.69 0.59
CA LYS A 87 -6.39 -19.01 -0.06
C LYS A 87 -6.65 -20.16 0.92
N TYR A 88 -6.08 -20.05 2.12
CA TYR A 88 -6.27 -21.03 3.17
C TYR A 88 -7.72 -21.04 3.66
N TYR A 89 -8.29 -19.86 3.88
CA TYR A 89 -9.69 -19.67 4.28
C TYR A 89 -10.66 -20.23 3.23
N THR A 90 -10.49 -19.87 1.95
CA THR A 90 -11.41 -20.33 0.89
C THR A 90 -11.33 -21.85 0.68
N ALA A 91 -10.14 -22.44 0.78
CA ALA A 91 -9.97 -23.87 0.60
C ALA A 91 -10.45 -24.71 1.80
N ASN A 92 -10.06 -24.34 3.02
CA ASN A 92 -10.29 -25.20 4.20
C ASN A 92 -11.64 -24.94 4.90
N VAL A 93 -12.10 -23.68 4.90
CA VAL A 93 -13.34 -23.30 5.58
C VAL A 93 -14.52 -23.38 4.62
N LEU A 94 -14.40 -22.68 3.49
CA LEU A 94 -15.50 -22.59 2.53
C LEU A 94 -15.56 -23.81 1.60
N ARG A 95 -14.51 -24.66 1.59
CA ARG A 95 -14.37 -25.83 0.73
C ARG A 95 -14.50 -25.49 -0.76
N ILE A 96 -14.05 -24.29 -1.13
CA ILE A 96 -14.07 -23.79 -2.50
C ILE A 96 -12.72 -24.13 -3.11
N THR A 97 -12.69 -25.21 -3.90
CA THR A 97 -11.50 -25.68 -4.62
C THR A 97 -11.44 -25.18 -6.06
N ASP A 98 -12.33 -24.27 -6.46
CA ASP A 98 -12.34 -23.72 -7.81
C ASP A 98 -11.03 -22.96 -8.08
N ASP A 99 -10.29 -23.38 -9.12
CA ASP A 99 -9.06 -22.73 -9.59
C ASP A 99 -9.27 -21.23 -9.86
N LEU A 100 -10.49 -20.84 -10.21
CA LEU A 100 -10.89 -19.45 -10.44
C LEU A 100 -10.76 -18.59 -9.18
N SER A 101 -11.09 -19.12 -8.00
CA SER A 101 -10.99 -18.38 -6.73
C SER A 101 -9.53 -18.16 -6.31
N GLN A 102 -8.68 -19.17 -6.51
CA GLN A 102 -7.26 -19.13 -6.12
C GLN A 102 -6.39 -18.33 -7.09
N SER A 103 -6.60 -18.53 -8.40
CA SER A 103 -5.94 -17.75 -9.45
C SER A 103 -6.47 -16.32 -9.48
N GLY A 104 -7.76 -16.16 -9.21
CA GLY A 104 -8.42 -14.87 -9.05
C GLY A 104 -7.85 -14.04 -7.90
N ALA A 105 -7.50 -14.66 -6.76
CA ALA A 105 -6.86 -13.95 -5.65
C ALA A 105 -5.49 -13.36 -6.05
N ILE A 106 -4.67 -14.13 -6.78
CA ILE A 106 -3.38 -13.62 -7.30
C ILE A 106 -3.61 -12.50 -8.30
N PHE A 107 -4.59 -12.66 -9.19
CA PHE A 107 -4.95 -11.63 -10.19
C PHE A 107 -5.41 -10.33 -9.54
N ALA A 108 -6.27 -10.41 -8.51
CA ALA A 108 -6.77 -9.24 -7.79
C ALA A 108 -5.62 -8.45 -7.14
N GLU A 109 -4.71 -9.13 -6.46
CA GLU A 109 -3.55 -8.49 -5.83
C GLU A 109 -2.53 -7.98 -6.86
N GLY A 110 -2.25 -8.76 -7.90
CA GLY A 110 -1.21 -8.44 -8.88
C GLY A 110 -1.61 -7.39 -9.91
N LEU A 111 -2.90 -7.24 -10.22
CA LEU A 111 -3.37 -6.36 -11.30
C LEU A 111 -4.38 -5.33 -10.83
N VAL A 112 -5.41 -5.72 -10.05
CA VAL A 112 -6.48 -4.80 -9.64
C VAL A 112 -5.97 -3.75 -8.66
N MET A 113 -5.16 -4.15 -7.67
CA MET A 113 -4.62 -3.22 -6.68
C MET A 113 -3.67 -2.17 -7.30
N PRO A 114 -2.69 -2.53 -8.16
CA PRO A 114 -1.85 -1.53 -8.84
C PRO A 114 -2.64 -0.60 -9.76
N LEU A 115 -3.60 -1.13 -10.54
CA LEU A 115 -4.44 -0.29 -11.40
C LEU A 115 -5.24 0.71 -10.57
N SER A 116 -5.88 0.26 -9.48
CA SER A 116 -6.58 1.15 -8.55
C SER A 116 -5.66 2.22 -7.98
N THR A 117 -4.44 1.84 -7.58
CA THR A 117 -3.44 2.77 -7.03
C THR A 117 -3.11 3.89 -8.03
N VAL A 118 -2.89 3.53 -9.29
CA VAL A 118 -2.60 4.49 -10.36
C VAL A 118 -3.82 5.36 -10.68
N SER A 119 -5.00 4.76 -10.83
CA SER A 119 -6.24 5.48 -11.12
C SER A 119 -6.56 6.52 -10.04
N TRP A 120 -6.44 6.15 -8.77
CA TRP A 120 -6.68 7.08 -7.66
C TRP A 120 -5.57 8.10 -7.47
N GLY A 121 -4.34 7.80 -7.92
CA GLY A 121 -3.28 8.79 -8.09
C GLY A 121 -3.70 9.91 -9.04
N PHE A 122 -4.20 9.57 -10.23
CA PHE A 122 -4.71 10.56 -11.19
C PHE A 122 -5.90 11.35 -10.65
N VAL A 123 -6.86 10.68 -10.00
CA VAL A 123 -8.02 11.36 -9.38
C VAL A 123 -7.56 12.34 -8.29
N SER A 124 -6.63 11.92 -7.43
CA SER A 124 -6.03 12.77 -6.41
C SER A 124 -5.37 14.01 -7.02
N ASP A 125 -4.54 13.83 -8.05
CA ASP A 125 -3.83 14.94 -8.67
C ASP A 125 -4.78 15.88 -9.39
N TYR A 126 -5.83 15.36 -10.04
CA TYR A 126 -6.89 16.16 -10.63
C TYR A 126 -7.58 17.06 -9.58
N LEU A 127 -7.97 16.49 -8.44
CA LEU A 127 -8.63 17.23 -7.35
C LEU A 127 -7.75 18.34 -6.76
N ILE A 128 -6.45 18.07 -6.63
CA ILE A 128 -5.46 19.04 -6.13
C ILE A 128 -5.20 20.13 -7.16
N ASN A 129 -4.96 19.77 -8.42
CA ASN A 129 -4.58 20.70 -9.49
C ASN A 129 -5.73 21.67 -9.85
N HIS A 130 -6.98 21.20 -9.79
CA HIS A 130 -8.16 22.05 -9.97
C HIS A 130 -8.57 22.83 -8.72
N LYS A 131 -7.79 22.76 -7.63
CA LYS A 131 -8.03 23.45 -6.36
C LYS A 131 -9.38 23.13 -5.71
N TYR A 132 -9.95 21.96 -6.00
CA TYR A 132 -11.16 21.48 -5.32
C TYR A 132 -10.88 21.13 -3.86
N MET A 133 -9.67 20.66 -3.55
CA MET A 133 -9.23 20.36 -2.19
C MET A 133 -7.74 20.69 -2.00
N SER A 134 -7.34 21.00 -0.77
CA SER A 134 -5.93 21.10 -0.41
C SER A 134 -5.28 19.70 -0.35
N ARG A 135 -3.95 19.62 -0.54
CA ARG A 135 -3.20 18.36 -0.46
C ARG A 135 -3.50 17.58 0.82
N THR A 136 -3.41 18.25 1.98
CA THR A 136 -3.65 17.61 3.28
C THR A 136 -5.07 17.08 3.42
N VAL A 137 -6.08 17.82 2.95
CA VAL A 137 -7.47 17.37 2.98
C VAL A 137 -7.67 16.19 2.04
N ASN A 138 -7.14 16.27 0.81
CA ASN A 138 -7.21 15.20 -0.16
C ASN A 138 -6.61 13.89 0.39
N ARG A 139 -5.41 13.94 0.97
CA ARG A 139 -4.76 12.77 1.58
C ARG A 139 -5.57 12.20 2.75
N LYS A 140 -6.15 13.05 3.60
CA LYS A 140 -6.99 12.60 4.71
C LYS A 140 -8.29 11.95 4.23
N VAL A 141 -8.97 12.59 3.28
CA VAL A 141 -10.25 12.12 2.75
C VAL A 141 -10.07 10.79 2.03
N ILE A 142 -9.11 10.68 1.11
CA ILE A 142 -8.86 9.43 0.36
C ILE A 142 -8.41 8.30 1.30
N GLY A 143 -7.54 8.60 2.26
CA GLY A 143 -7.12 7.63 3.28
C GLY A 143 -8.29 7.14 4.15
N PHE A 144 -9.13 8.07 4.61
CA PHE A 144 -10.29 7.74 5.44
C PHE A 144 -11.36 6.98 4.65
N THR A 145 -11.70 7.42 3.44
CA THR A 145 -12.69 6.73 2.59
C THR A 145 -12.23 5.32 2.24
N SER A 146 -10.95 5.11 1.94
CA SER A 146 -10.43 3.76 1.68
C SER A 146 -10.57 2.83 2.89
N SER A 147 -10.27 3.32 4.10
CA SER A 147 -10.39 2.55 5.34
C SER A 147 -11.85 2.23 5.68
N MET A 148 -12.76 3.18 5.48
CA MET A 148 -14.20 2.98 5.67
C MET A 148 -14.81 2.02 4.65
N LEU A 149 -14.34 2.03 3.40
CA LEU A 149 -14.78 1.09 2.36
C LEU A 149 -14.22 -0.32 2.60
N LEU A 150 -13.04 -0.45 3.22
CA LEU A 150 -12.41 -1.73 3.54
C LEU A 150 -13.22 -2.55 4.55
N ILE A 151 -13.83 -1.91 5.54
CA ILE A 151 -14.61 -2.57 6.60
C ILE A 151 -15.75 -3.45 6.05
N PRO A 152 -16.73 -2.93 5.28
CA PRO A 152 -17.82 -3.75 4.76
C PRO A 152 -17.34 -4.80 3.74
N CYS A 153 -16.28 -4.50 2.97
CA CYS A 153 -15.67 -5.49 2.07
C CYS A 153 -15.06 -6.66 2.86
N LEU A 154 -14.44 -6.38 3.99
CA LEU A 154 -13.83 -7.41 4.83
C LEU A 154 -14.90 -8.29 5.50
N LEU A 155 -15.96 -7.67 6.04
CA LEU A 155 -17.05 -8.39 6.73
C LEU A 155 -17.99 -9.14 5.78
N SER A 156 -18.02 -8.79 4.49
CA SER A 156 -18.82 -9.51 3.49
C SER A 156 -18.20 -10.82 3.03
N ILE A 157 -16.88 -11.04 3.21
CA ILE A 157 -16.21 -12.31 2.90
C ILE A 157 -16.83 -13.50 3.65
N PRO A 158 -16.95 -13.45 5.00
CA PRO A 158 -17.59 -14.55 5.72
C PRO A 158 -19.11 -14.64 5.50
N LEU A 159 -19.78 -13.54 5.11
CA LEU A 159 -21.21 -13.55 4.76
C LEU A 159 -21.49 -14.21 3.40
N ALA A 160 -20.54 -14.17 2.47
CA ALA A 160 -20.70 -14.77 1.14
C ALA A 160 -20.79 -16.31 1.19
N GLY A 161 -20.41 -16.93 2.30
CA GLY A 161 -20.52 -18.38 2.52
C GLY A 161 -19.77 -19.17 1.46
N CYS A 162 -20.31 -20.32 1.06
CA CYS A 162 -19.67 -21.25 0.12
C CYS A 162 -19.78 -20.83 -1.36
N ASN A 163 -20.20 -19.59 -1.66
CA ASN A 163 -20.34 -19.13 -3.05
C ASN A 163 -19.01 -18.56 -3.58
N GLY A 164 -18.26 -19.40 -4.31
CA GLY A 164 -16.96 -19.06 -4.90
C GLY A 164 -16.93 -17.76 -5.70
N PRO A 165 -17.80 -17.60 -6.71
CA PRO A 165 -17.89 -16.37 -7.48
C PRO A 165 -18.11 -15.11 -6.62
N LEU A 166 -19.00 -15.16 -5.62
CA LEU A 166 -19.26 -14.02 -4.74
C LEU A 166 -18.04 -13.67 -3.88
N VAL A 167 -17.41 -14.66 -3.24
CA VAL A 167 -16.20 -14.46 -2.43
C VAL A 167 -15.07 -13.86 -3.26
N PHE A 168 -14.92 -14.32 -4.51
CA PHE A 168 -13.96 -13.76 -5.46
C PHE A 168 -14.28 -12.30 -5.80
N SER A 169 -15.53 -11.98 -6.16
CA SER A 169 -15.94 -10.61 -6.46
C SER A 169 -15.70 -9.65 -5.28
N VAL A 170 -16.03 -10.08 -4.05
CA VAL A 170 -15.77 -9.32 -2.83
C VAL A 170 -14.27 -9.09 -2.65
N ASN A 171 -13.43 -10.10 -2.86
CA ASN A 171 -11.97 -9.96 -2.76
C ASN A 171 -11.39 -9.00 -3.81
N VAL A 172 -11.94 -8.99 -5.03
CA VAL A 172 -11.54 -8.02 -6.07
C VAL A 172 -11.86 -6.59 -5.62
N VAL A 173 -13.04 -6.35 -5.07
CA VAL A 173 -13.42 -5.04 -4.52
C VAL A 173 -12.53 -4.67 -3.33
N LEU A 174 -12.23 -5.62 -2.45
CA LEU A 174 -11.32 -5.41 -1.31
C LEU A 174 -9.92 -4.98 -1.80
N CYS A 175 -9.36 -5.66 -2.80
CA CYS A 175 -8.06 -5.31 -3.41
C CYS A 175 -8.11 -3.93 -4.07
N TYR A 176 -9.22 -3.60 -4.74
CA TYR A 176 -9.43 -2.28 -5.32
C TYR A 176 -9.41 -1.19 -4.23
N CYS A 177 -10.15 -1.37 -3.12
CA CYS A 177 -10.16 -0.44 -1.99
C CYS A 177 -8.78 -0.27 -1.34
N ARG A 178 -8.01 -1.35 -1.22
CA ARG A 178 -6.60 -1.28 -0.75
C ARG A 178 -5.73 -0.46 -1.69
N GLY A 179 -5.93 -0.56 -3.00
CA GLY A 179 -5.22 0.28 -3.98
C GLY A 179 -5.46 1.78 -3.75
N ILE A 180 -6.68 2.17 -3.38
CA ILE A 180 -7.01 3.56 -3.02
C ILE A 180 -6.12 4.04 -1.88
N PHE A 181 -5.99 3.23 -0.82
CA PHE A 181 -5.13 3.55 0.32
C PHE A 181 -3.66 3.72 -0.08
N PHE A 182 -3.13 2.77 -0.86
CA PHE A 182 -1.75 2.78 -1.33
C PHE A 182 -1.42 4.05 -2.14
N SER A 183 -2.35 4.56 -2.94
CA SER A 183 -2.14 5.79 -3.73
C SER A 183 -1.80 7.01 -2.85
N THR A 184 -2.46 7.09 -1.70
CA THR A 184 -2.28 8.18 -0.72
C THR A 184 -1.04 7.94 0.15
N MET A 185 -0.81 6.69 0.54
CA MET A 185 0.32 6.36 1.41
C MET A 185 1.67 6.59 0.72
N MET A 186 1.78 6.32 -0.59
CA MET A 186 3.04 6.52 -1.34
C MET A 186 3.41 7.99 -1.56
N SER A 187 2.46 8.91 -1.44
CA SER A 187 2.70 10.35 -1.64
C SER A 187 2.85 11.11 -0.32
N ASN A 188 2.19 10.65 0.76
CA ASN A 188 2.19 11.30 2.07
C ASN A 188 3.60 11.64 2.65
N PRO A 189 4.59 10.74 2.63
CA PRO A 189 5.93 11.04 3.17
C PRO A 189 6.66 12.13 2.38
N GLN A 190 6.42 12.20 1.07
CA GLN A 190 6.97 13.25 0.21
C GLN A 190 6.31 14.59 0.51
N ASP A 191 4.99 14.61 0.69
CA ASP A 191 4.24 15.82 1.07
C ASP A 191 4.64 16.32 2.49
N LEU A 192 5.01 15.42 3.41
CA LEU A 192 5.36 15.77 4.79
C LEU A 192 6.79 16.31 4.92
N SER A 193 7.76 15.68 4.24
CA SER A 193 9.13 16.18 4.20
C SER A 193 9.81 15.72 2.91
N PRO A 194 9.81 16.53 1.84
CA PRO A 194 10.45 16.19 0.57
C PRO A 194 11.92 15.78 0.74
N ARG A 195 12.62 16.48 1.64
CA ARG A 195 14.04 16.25 1.96
C ARG A 195 14.31 14.94 2.71
N HIS A 196 13.38 14.49 3.55
CA HIS A 196 13.52 13.25 4.33
C HIS A 196 12.52 12.16 3.87
N ALA A 197 11.96 12.28 2.67
CA ALA A 197 10.89 11.43 2.20
C ALA A 197 11.31 9.94 2.15
N GLY A 198 12.52 9.67 1.66
CA GLY A 198 13.08 8.31 1.63
C GLY A 198 13.25 7.70 3.04
N LEU A 199 13.67 8.50 4.02
CA LEU A 199 13.77 8.06 5.41
C LEU A 199 12.38 7.77 5.99
N LEU A 200 11.42 8.69 5.81
CA LEU A 200 10.06 8.53 6.31
C LEU A 200 9.39 7.29 5.68
N MET A 201 9.58 7.08 4.38
CA MET A 201 9.17 5.85 3.69
C MET A 201 9.79 4.61 4.32
N ALA A 202 11.11 4.61 4.54
CA ALA A 202 11.79 3.47 5.13
C ALA A 202 11.24 3.13 6.52
N VAL A 203 11.00 4.13 7.38
CA VAL A 203 10.38 3.92 8.70
C VAL A 203 8.97 3.34 8.55
N LEU A 204 8.16 3.89 7.65
CA LEU A 204 6.80 3.38 7.38
C LEU A 204 6.82 1.91 6.95
N PHE A 205 7.59 1.56 5.94
CA PHE A 205 7.65 0.18 5.45
C PHE A 205 8.27 -0.77 6.48
N SER A 206 9.25 -0.32 7.27
CA SER A 206 9.81 -1.11 8.35
C SER A 206 8.75 -1.44 9.40
N THR A 207 7.93 -0.47 9.79
CA THR A 207 6.80 -0.72 10.70
C THR A 207 5.75 -1.63 10.07
N ALA A 208 5.41 -1.46 8.79
CA ALA A 208 4.47 -2.32 8.07
C ALA A 208 4.93 -3.78 7.93
N SER A 209 6.24 -4.02 7.89
CA SER A 209 6.81 -5.37 7.75
C SER A 209 6.56 -6.25 8.98
N VAL A 210 6.36 -5.66 10.16
CA VAL A 210 6.12 -6.41 11.40
C VAL A 210 4.76 -7.12 11.39
N PRO A 211 3.63 -6.49 11.02
CA PRO A 211 2.38 -7.18 10.70
C PRO A 211 2.57 -8.30 9.67
N GLY A 212 3.41 -8.10 8.66
CA GLY A 212 3.75 -9.13 7.68
C GLY A 212 4.33 -10.39 8.32
N LEU A 213 5.30 -10.20 9.22
CA LEU A 213 5.95 -11.28 9.98
C LEU A 213 4.98 -11.96 10.95
N LEU A 214 4.20 -11.16 11.70
CA LEU A 214 3.37 -11.65 12.80
C LEU A 214 1.95 -12.08 12.38
N SER A 215 1.51 -11.78 11.16
CA SER A 215 0.17 -12.13 10.66
C SER A 215 -0.15 -13.61 10.77
N ARG A 216 0.83 -14.49 10.52
CA ARG A 216 0.63 -15.94 10.62
C ARG A 216 0.43 -16.39 12.06
N GLU A 217 1.22 -15.84 12.97
CA GLU A 217 1.13 -16.15 14.40
C GLU A 217 -0.22 -15.70 14.97
N LEU A 218 -0.66 -14.47 14.63
CA LEU A 218 -1.97 -13.97 15.02
C LEU A 218 -3.10 -14.89 14.56
N VAL A 219 -3.08 -15.33 13.30
CA VAL A 219 -4.11 -16.22 12.77
C VAL A 219 -4.05 -17.58 13.46
N HIS A 220 -2.85 -18.11 13.70
CA HIS A 220 -2.68 -19.41 14.37
C HIS A 220 -3.26 -19.40 15.79
N GLN A 221 -3.04 -18.33 16.56
CA GLN A 221 -3.56 -18.20 17.93
C GLN A 221 -5.08 -18.03 18.00
N ILE A 222 -5.70 -17.48 16.96
CA ILE A 222 -7.16 -17.24 16.93
C ILE A 222 -7.87 -18.45 16.31
N VAL A 223 -7.27 -19.06 15.29
CA VAL A 223 -7.84 -20.16 14.51
C VAL A 223 -7.07 -21.45 14.82
N ASP A 224 -7.31 -22.03 16.00
CA ASP A 224 -6.68 -23.31 16.37
C ASP A 224 -7.18 -24.48 15.50
N GLU A 225 -8.45 -24.43 15.09
CA GLU A 225 -9.06 -25.41 14.20
C GLU A 225 -9.42 -24.75 12.87
N SER A 226 -8.83 -25.28 11.79
CA SER A 226 -8.88 -24.69 10.46
C SER A 226 -10.27 -24.61 9.84
N THR A 227 -11.22 -25.39 10.34
CA THR A 227 -12.58 -25.54 9.78
C THR A 227 -13.63 -24.72 10.51
N ASP A 228 -13.33 -24.11 11.66
CA ASP A 228 -14.32 -23.39 12.46
C ASP A 228 -14.57 -21.97 11.93
N ILE A 229 -15.74 -21.77 11.30
CA ILE A 229 -16.19 -20.49 10.74
C ILE A 229 -16.29 -19.40 11.83
N SER A 230 -16.62 -19.75 13.07
CA SER A 230 -16.79 -18.78 14.16
C SER A 230 -15.47 -18.09 14.53
N LYS A 231 -14.36 -18.83 14.52
CA LYS A 231 -13.01 -18.27 14.79
C LYS A 231 -12.56 -17.29 13.69
N TRP A 232 -12.89 -17.59 12.43
CA TRP A 232 -12.63 -16.68 11.32
C TRP A 232 -13.45 -15.39 11.42
N TRP A 233 -14.72 -15.48 11.84
CA TRP A 233 -15.52 -14.29 12.12
C TRP A 233 -14.89 -13.37 13.16
N ILE A 234 -14.34 -13.93 14.25
CA ILE A 234 -13.63 -13.18 15.28
C ILE A 234 -12.41 -12.46 14.68
N LEU A 235 -11.63 -13.15 13.83
CA LEU A 235 -10.50 -12.54 13.13
C LEU A 235 -10.93 -11.38 12.21
N PHE A 236 -11.96 -11.57 11.38
CA PHE A 236 -12.46 -10.52 10.48
C PHE A 236 -13.02 -9.31 11.25
N LEU A 237 -13.73 -9.55 12.36
CA LEU A 237 -14.23 -8.50 13.24
C LEU A 237 -13.08 -7.73 13.92
N LEU A 238 -12.05 -8.43 14.39
CA LEU A 238 -10.87 -7.82 15.00
C LEU A 238 -10.15 -6.90 14.00
N LEU A 239 -9.94 -7.35 12.77
CA LEU A 239 -9.36 -6.55 11.70
C LEU A 239 -10.25 -5.35 11.32
N ALA A 240 -11.57 -5.53 11.30
CA ALA A 240 -12.52 -4.45 11.04
C ALA A 240 -12.49 -3.38 12.14
N VAL A 241 -12.41 -3.78 13.41
CA VAL A 241 -12.29 -2.85 14.55
C VAL A 241 -10.98 -2.08 14.47
N MET A 242 -9.88 -2.73 14.09
CA MET A 242 -8.60 -2.03 13.89
C MET A 242 -8.70 -0.92 12.84
N LEU A 243 -9.43 -1.14 11.75
CA LEU A 243 -9.63 -0.15 10.67
C LEU A 243 -10.48 1.07 11.06
N VAL A 244 -11.19 1.03 12.19
CA VAL A 244 -11.99 2.17 12.68
C VAL A 244 -11.12 3.19 13.42
N VAL A 245 -9.96 2.76 13.94
CA VAL A 245 -9.01 3.57 14.72
C VAL A 245 -8.15 4.45 13.81
#